data_AF-A0A6J5TKL8-F1
#
_entry.id   AF-A0A6J5TKL8-F1
#
_cell.length_a   1.000
_cell.length_b   1.000
_cell.length_c   1.000
_cell.angle_alpha   90.00
_cell.angle_beta   90.00
_cell.angle_gamma   90.00
#
_symmetry.space_group_name_H-M   'P 1'
#
loop_
_entity.id
_entity.type
_entity.pdbx_description
1 polymer ?
#
loop_
_entity_poly.entity_id
_entity_poly.type
_entity_poly.pdbx_seq_one_letter_code
_entity_poly.pdbx_strand_id
1 'polypeptide(L)'
;MSEINTLCNLSAFIIVCGSDTDEPTVWPDRPLVEQLLARFQNISELERWKKIMIQKTYLKERAAKMQERIRKILKKNCGSRYFRLQSQHATWKRRLSLLIN
;
A
#
# COMPACT_ATOMS: atom_id res chain seq x y z
N MET A 1 22.08 5.24 -5.60
CA MET A 1 21.61 3.90 -5.15
C MET A 1 22.44 3.31 -4.01
N SER A 2 23.63 3.85 -3.69
CA SER A 2 24.43 3.42 -2.52
C SER A 2 23.69 3.60 -1.18
N GLU A 3 22.85 4.65 -1.06
CA GLU A 3 22.09 4.93 0.17
C GLU A 3 21.27 3.73 0.67
N ILE A 4 20.60 2.98 -0.22
CA ILE A 4 19.82 1.80 0.17
C ILE A 4 20.71 0.72 0.76
N ASN A 5 21.88 0.46 0.16
CA ASN A 5 22.81 -0.55 0.67
C ASN A 5 23.39 -0.11 2.02
N THR A 6 23.75 1.18 2.16
CA THR A 6 24.38 1.73 3.37
C THR A 6 23.40 1.84 4.53
N LEU A 7 22.22 2.40 4.31
CA LEU A 7 21.24 2.67 5.38
C LEU A 7 20.54 1.40 5.87
N CYS A 8 20.28 0.45 4.96
CA CYS A 8 19.54 -0.75 5.28
C CYS A 8 20.45 -1.99 5.44
N ASN A 9 21.77 -1.82 5.33
CA ASN A 9 22.79 -2.87 5.42
C ASN A 9 22.44 -4.11 4.57
N LEU A 10 22.15 -3.88 3.29
CA LEU A 10 21.70 -4.92 2.36
C LEU A 10 22.48 -4.90 1.05
N SER A 11 22.58 -6.07 0.41
CA SER A 11 23.15 -6.21 -0.93
C SER A 11 22.04 -6.16 -1.97
N ALA A 12 21.88 -5.02 -2.64
CA ALA A 12 20.95 -4.86 -3.76
C ALA A 12 21.67 -4.70 -5.10
N PHE A 13 20.97 -5.10 -6.15
CA PHE A 13 21.33 -4.86 -7.55
C PHE A 13 20.11 -4.41 -8.34
N ILE A 14 20.33 -3.77 -9.49
CA ILE A 14 19.28 -3.32 -10.39
C ILE A 14 19.65 -3.65 -11.82
N ILE A 15 18.67 -4.11 -12.59
CA ILE A 15 18.78 -4.35 -14.03
C ILE A 15 17.65 -3.56 -14.69
N VAL A 16 18.00 -2.63 -15.57
CA VAL A 16 17.06 -1.80 -16.32
C VAL A 16 17.18 -2.16 -17.79
N CYS A 17 16.12 -2.73 -18.36
CA CYS A 17 16.04 -3.04 -19.79
C CYS A 17 15.23 -1.93 -20.48
N GLY A 18 15.92 -1.10 -21.29
CA GLY A 18 15.28 -0.11 -22.15
C GLY A 18 14.90 -0.68 -23.51
N SER A 19 13.97 -0.03 -24.23
CA SER A 19 13.65 -0.36 -25.63
C SER A 19 14.72 0.11 -26.61
N ASP A 20 15.53 1.08 -26.22
CA ASP A 20 16.41 1.83 -27.11
C ASP A 20 17.86 1.29 -27.11
N THR A 21 18.14 0.28 -26.28
CA THR A 21 19.46 -0.31 -26.10
C THR A 21 19.36 -1.83 -26.01
N ASP A 22 20.17 -2.54 -26.81
CA ASP A 22 20.23 -4.01 -26.77
C ASP A 22 20.77 -4.56 -25.44
N GLU A 23 21.59 -3.78 -24.72
CA GLU A 23 22.11 -4.17 -23.41
C GLU A 23 21.39 -3.48 -22.24
N PRO A 24 21.12 -4.22 -21.14
CA PRO A 24 20.53 -3.63 -19.95
C PRO A 24 21.53 -2.78 -19.18
N THR A 25 21.06 -1.66 -18.62
CA THR A 25 21.83 -0.90 -17.64
C THR A 25 21.80 -1.62 -16.29
N VAL A 26 22.97 -1.84 -15.69
CA VAL A 26 23.11 -2.54 -14.42
C VAL A 26 23.73 -1.66 -13.34
N TRP A 27 23.34 -1.89 -12.08
CA TRP A 27 23.94 -1.26 -10.91
C TRP A 27 24.13 -2.31 -9.81
N PRO A 28 25.24 -2.28 -9.04
CA PRO A 28 26.33 -1.31 -9.05
C PRO A 28 27.33 -1.46 -10.20
N ASP A 29 27.85 -2.67 -10.42
CA ASP A 29 28.64 -3.06 -11.58
C ASP A 29 28.26 -4.48 -12.02
N ARG A 30 28.61 -4.84 -13.25
CA ARG A 30 28.19 -6.12 -13.85
C ARG A 30 28.69 -7.35 -13.07
N PRO A 31 29.97 -7.44 -12.64
CA PRO A 31 30.45 -8.59 -11.88
C PRO A 31 29.71 -8.79 -10.55
N LEU A 32 29.46 -7.72 -9.79
CA LEU A 32 28.74 -7.82 -8.53
C LEU A 32 27.26 -8.15 -8.76
N VAL A 33 26.63 -7.59 -9.79
CA VAL A 33 25.25 -7.97 -10.18
C VAL A 33 25.16 -9.45 -10.52
N GLU A 34 26.08 -9.98 -11.33
CA GLU A 34 26.11 -11.40 -11.70
C GLU A 34 26.31 -12.31 -10.48
N GLN A 35 27.20 -11.93 -9.55
CA GLN A 35 27.39 -12.66 -8.29
C GLN A 35 26.11 -12.66 -7.43
N LEU A 36 25.47 -11.51 -7.25
CA LEU A 36 24.24 -11.38 -6.46
C LEU A 36 23.07 -12.12 -7.13
N LEU A 37 23.00 -12.09 -8.46
CA LEU A 37 22.00 -12.81 -9.23
C LEU A 37 22.18 -14.33 -9.10
N ALA A 38 23.41 -14.83 -9.19
CA ALA A 38 23.71 -16.25 -8.97
C ALA A 38 23.33 -16.69 -7.55
N ARG A 39 23.66 -15.88 -6.53
CA ARG A 39 23.21 -16.13 -5.14
C ARG A 39 21.69 -16.16 -5.03
N PHE A 40 21.00 -15.24 -5.69
CA PHE A 40 19.53 -15.20 -5.72
C PHE A 40 18.94 -16.45 -6.43
N GLN A 41 19.55 -16.90 -7.52
CA GLN A 41 19.11 -18.08 -8.27
C GLN A 41 19.34 -19.39 -7.50
N ASN A 42 20.36 -19.44 -6.65
CA ASN A 42 20.63 -20.60 -5.78
C ASN A 42 19.60 -20.77 -4.64
N ILE A 43 18.78 -19.77 -4.35
CA ILE A 43 17.67 -19.89 -3.40
C ILE A 43 16.55 -20.69 -4.07
N SER A 44 15.95 -21.64 -3.35
CA SER A 44 14.87 -22.47 -3.89
C SER A 44 13.72 -21.62 -4.41
N GLU A 45 13.11 -22.04 -5.52
CA GLU A 45 12.05 -21.28 -6.17
C GLU A 45 10.89 -20.95 -5.19
N LEU A 46 10.50 -21.92 -4.35
CA LEU A 46 9.47 -21.73 -3.33
C LEU A 46 9.83 -20.63 -2.32
N GLU A 47 11.07 -20.61 -1.84
CA GLU A 47 11.52 -19.57 -0.89
C GLU A 47 11.59 -18.20 -1.54
N ARG A 48 12.00 -18.12 -2.81
CA ARG A 48 11.97 -16.87 -3.58
C ARG A 48 10.55 -16.36 -3.77
N TRP A 49 9.61 -17.20 -4.20
CA TRP A 49 8.22 -16.80 -4.42
C TRP A 49 7.54 -16.29 -3.15
N LYS A 50 7.89 -16.82 -1.98
CA LYS A 50 7.36 -16.32 -0.69
C LYS A 50 7.80 -14.89 -0.36
N LYS A 51 8.96 -14.46 -0.85
CA LYS A 51 9.55 -13.15 -0.53
C LYS A 51 9.53 -12.16 -1.69
N ILE A 52 9.20 -12.60 -2.90
CA ILE A 52 9.15 -11.72 -4.06
C ILE A 52 8.04 -10.70 -3.90
N MET A 53 8.35 -9.45 -4.24
CA MET A 53 7.41 -8.35 -4.18
C MET A 53 7.28 -7.71 -5.55
N ILE A 54 6.08 -7.75 -6.12
CA ILE A 54 5.79 -7.11 -7.39
C ILE A 54 5.19 -5.73 -7.10
N GLN A 55 5.89 -4.67 -7.49
CA GLN A 55 5.49 -3.28 -7.21
C GLN A 55 4.06 -3.00 -7.67
N LYS A 56 3.69 -3.43 -8.88
CA LYS A 56 2.33 -3.26 -9.44
C LYS A 56 1.27 -3.92 -8.55
N THR A 57 1.52 -5.14 -8.07
CA THR A 57 0.59 -5.86 -7.20
C THR A 57 0.48 -5.17 -5.84
N TYR A 58 1.61 -4.79 -5.24
CA TYR A 58 1.63 -4.08 -3.97
C TYR A 58 0.84 -2.77 -4.00
N LEU A 59 1.02 -1.97 -5.05
CA LEU A 59 0.30 -0.71 -5.20
C LEU A 59 -1.21 -0.91 -5.36
N LYS A 60 -1.62 -1.91 -6.14
CA LYS A 60 -3.05 -2.29 -6.28
C LYS A 60 -3.66 -2.70 -4.94
N GLU A 61 -2.98 -3.56 -4.18
CA GLU A 61 -3.45 -3.98 -2.86
C GLU A 61 -3.56 -2.81 -1.88
N ARG A 62 -2.55 -1.93 -1.88
CA ARG A 62 -2.54 -0.73 -1.01
C ARG A 62 -3.69 0.22 -1.36
N ALA A 63 -3.95 0.42 -2.65
CA ALA A 63 -5.10 1.21 -3.11
C ALA A 63 -6.43 0.60 -2.66
N ALA A 64 -6.62 -0.71 -2.84
CA ALA A 64 -7.82 -1.41 -2.40
C ALA A 64 -8.05 -1.30 -0.89
N LYS A 65 -6.99 -1.45 -0.08
CA LYS A 65 -7.06 -1.26 1.38
C LYS A 65 -7.49 0.17 1.75
N MET A 66 -7.00 1.18 1.03
CA MET A 66 -7.40 2.56 1.25
C MET A 66 -8.87 2.80 0.90
N GLN A 67 -9.34 2.25 -0.23
CA GLN A 67 -10.75 2.32 -0.62
C GLN A 67 -11.67 1.70 0.43
N GLU A 68 -11.31 0.55 0.99
CA GLU A 68 -12.11 -0.08 2.05
C GLU A 68 -12.11 0.75 3.35
N ARG A 69 -10.98 1.41 3.69
CA ARG A 69 -10.95 2.36 4.82
C ARG A 69 -11.92 3.53 4.61
N ILE A 70 -11.92 4.12 3.42
CA ILE A 70 -12.85 5.20 3.06
C ILE A 70 -14.30 4.71 3.19
N ARG A 71 -14.61 3.52 2.65
CA ARG A 71 -15.96 2.93 2.72
C ARG A 71 -16.44 2.74 4.15
N LYS A 72 -15.57 2.25 5.05
CA LYS A 72 -15.88 2.09 6.49
C LYS A 72 -16.16 3.43 7.17
N ILE A 73 -15.35 4.45 6.88
CA ILE A 73 -15.54 5.80 7.44
C ILE A 73 -16.86 6.39 6.97
N LEU A 74 -17.17 6.30 5.67
CA LEU A 74 -18.45 6.78 5.13
C LEU A 74 -19.65 6.08 5.77
N LYS A 75 -19.60 4.75 5.89
CA LYS A 75 -20.67 3.97 6.55
C LYS A 75 -20.88 4.41 8.00
N LYS A 76 -19.79 4.58 8.76
CA LYS A 76 -19.84 5.06 10.15
C LYS A 76 -20.43 6.47 10.22
N ASN A 77 -19.97 7.38 9.38
CA ASN A 77 -20.45 8.77 9.35
C ASN A 77 -21.94 8.86 8.99
N CYS A 78 -22.42 8.06 8.03
CA CYS A 78 -23.85 8.00 7.69
C CYS A 78 -24.69 7.54 8.89
N GLY A 79 -24.30 6.46 9.57
CA GLY A 79 -25.00 5.98 10.77
C GLY A 79 -25.00 7.02 11.89
N SER A 80 -23.86 7.67 12.15
CA SER A 80 -23.75 8.72 13.16
C SER A 80 -24.59 9.96 12.83
N ARG A 81 -24.66 10.37 11.56
CA ARG A 81 -25.53 11.48 11.11
C ARG A 81 -27.00 11.13 11.33
N TYR A 82 -27.42 9.94 10.93
CA TYR A 82 -28.79 9.47 11.12
C TYR A 82 -29.21 9.50 12.60
N PHE A 83 -28.38 8.94 13.48
CA PHE A 83 -28.65 8.94 14.93
C PHE A 83 -28.75 10.36 15.50
N ARG A 84 -27.87 11.27 15.08
CA ARG A 84 -27.87 12.67 15.52
C ARG A 84 -29.17 13.39 15.12
N LEU A 85 -29.62 13.21 13.87
CA LEU A 85 -30.86 13.82 13.37
C LEU A 85 -32.09 13.30 14.12
N GLN A 86 -32.15 11.99 14.38
CA GLN A 86 -33.24 11.37 15.15
C GLN A 86 -33.30 11.92 16.58
N SER A 87 -32.14 12.04 17.25
CA SER A 87 -32.06 12.63 18.59
C SER A 87 -32.52 14.09 18.59
N GLN A 88 -32.05 14.91 17.65
CA GLN A 88 -32.48 16.31 17.54
C GLN A 88 -34.00 16.43 17.32
N HIS A 89 -34.56 15.64 16.41
CA HIS A 89 -35.99 15.64 16.14
C HIS A 89 -36.81 15.25 17.38
N ALA A 90 -36.38 14.24 18.14
CA ALA A 90 -37.01 13.85 19.39
C ALA A 90 -36.96 14.97 20.45
N THR A 91 -35.81 15.65 20.57
CA THR A 91 -35.66 16.81 21.46
C THR A 91 -36.56 17.97 21.04
N TRP A 92 -36.62 18.29 19.75
CA TRP A 92 -37.50 19.32 19.21
C TRP A 92 -38.96 19.02 19.51
N LYS A 93 -39.43 17.79 19.27
CA LYS A 93 -40.80 17.37 19.60
C LYS A 93 -41.15 17.58 21.07
N ARG A 94 -40.25 17.17 21.99
CA ARG A 94 -40.43 17.38 23.44
C ARG A 94 -40.50 18.85 23.81
N ARG A 95 -39.66 19.70 23.20
CA ARG A 95 -39.68 21.14 23.46
C ARG A 95 -40.96 21.80 22.94
N LEU A 96 -41.40 21.45 21.74
CA LEU A 96 -42.68 21.91 21.20
C LEU A 96 -43.84 21.51 22.11
N SER A 97 -43.91 20.26 22.58
CA SER A 97 -44.99 19.85 23.47
C SER A 97 -45.05 20.61 24.81
N LEU A 98 -43.91 21.12 25.28
CA LEU A 98 -43.83 21.96 26.49
C LEU A 98 -44.18 23.43 26.24
N LEU A 99 -44.21 23.87 24.98
CA LEU A 99 -44.56 25.25 24.60
C LEU A 99 -46.03 25.39 24.21
N ILE A 100 -46.70 24.27 23.90
CA ILE A 100 -48.10 24.24 23.43
C ILE A 100 -49.07 23.76 24.54
N ASN A 101 -48.54 23.21 25.65
CA ASN A 101 -49.25 22.96 26.91
C ASN A 101 -48.90 24.03 27.93
#